data_AF-A0A6V7JX43-F1
#
_entry.id   AF-A0A6V7JX43-F1
#
_cell.length_a   1.000
_cell.length_b   1.000
_cell.length_c   1.000
_cell.angle_alpha   90.00
_cell.angle_beta   90.00
_cell.angle_gamma   90.00
#
_symmetry.space_group_name_H-M   'P 1'
#
loop_
_entity.id
_entity.type
_entity.pdbx_description
1 polymer ?
#
loop_
_entity_poly.entity_id
_entity_poly.type
_entity_poly.pdbx_seq_one_letter_code
_entity_poly.pdbx_strand_id
1 'polypeptide(L)' 'TTEKDIIDFVAKNLPDHMHLRGGVVILDELPYTESKKIAKKELKKRIPSF' A
#
# COMPACT_ATOMS: atom_id res chain seq x y z
N THR A 1 -4.58 3.76 12.83
CA THR A 1 -5.24 3.56 11.53
C THR A 1 -5.19 2.10 11.21
N THR A 2 -6.34 1.47 10.94
CA THR A 2 -6.40 0.06 10.54
C THR A 2 -6.44 -0.08 9.03
N GLU A 3 -6.15 -1.26 8.50
CA GLU A 3 -6.24 -1.56 7.07
C GLU A 3 -7.67 -1.33 6.53
N LYS A 4 -8.68 -1.72 7.32
CA LYS A 4 -10.09 -1.53 6.98
C LYS A 4 -10.46 -0.06 6.86
N ASP A 5 -10.00 0.79 7.78
CA ASP A 5 -10.29 2.23 7.72
C ASP A 5 -9.83 2.85 6.39
N ILE A 6 -8.68 2.41 5.87
CA ILE A 6 -8.13 2.89 4.59
C ILE A 6 -8.96 2.36 3.41
N ILE A 7 -9.31 1.07 3.42
CA ILE A 7 -10.13 0.45 2.37
C ILE A 7 -11.50 1.13 2.30
N ASP A 8 -12.17 1.31 3.44
CA ASP A 8 -13.49 1.94 3.54
C ASP A 8 -13.42 3.41 3.12
N PHE A 9 -12.34 4.12 3.50
CA PHE A 9 -12.12 5.50 3.07
C PHE A 9 -11.97 5.60 1.55
N VAL A 10 -11.19 4.73 0.93
CA VAL A 10 -11.05 4.69 -0.54
C VAL A 10 -12.38 4.35 -1.20
N ALA A 11 -13.08 3.33 -0.69
CA ALA A 11 -14.34 2.88 -1.26
C ALA A 11 -15.43 3.96 -1.24
N LYS A 12 -15.46 4.77 -0.19
CA LYS A 12 -16.40 5.89 -0.02
C LYS A 12 -16.11 7.07 -0.97
N ASN A 13 -14.86 7.32 -1.30
CA ASN A 13 -14.44 8.54 -2.00
C ASN A 13 -14.10 8.32 -3.48
N LEU A 14 -13.80 7.08 -3.91
CA LEU A 14 -13.37 6.77 -5.27
C LEU A 14 -14.33 5.80 -5.98
N PRO A 15 -14.41 5.84 -7.33
CA PRO A 15 -15.16 4.87 -8.11
C PRO A 15 -14.69 3.42 -7.87
N ASP A 16 -15.60 2.45 -8.04
CA ASP A 16 -15.38 1.02 -7.77
C ASP A 16 -14.09 0.44 -8.41
N HIS A 17 -13.76 0.84 -9.63
CA HIS A 17 -12.56 0.36 -10.33
C HIS A 17 -11.22 0.80 -9.69
N MET A 18 -11.26 1.74 -8.74
CA MET A 18 -10.09 2.21 -7.98
C MET A 18 -10.01 1.61 -6.57
N HIS A 19 -10.94 0.73 -6.19
CA HIS A 19 -10.97 0.16 -4.85
C HIS A 19 -9.77 -0.78 -4.62
N LEU A 20 -9.27 -0.79 -3.38
CA LEU A 20 -8.07 -1.54 -2.97
C LEU A 20 -8.36 -3.04 -2.74
N ARG A 21 -8.69 -3.76 -3.82
CA ARG A 21 -9.03 -5.21 -3.76
C ARG A 21 -7.86 -6.10 -3.38
N GLY A 22 -6.63 -5.65 -3.62
CA GLY A 22 -5.41 -6.34 -3.21
C GLY A 22 -5.05 -6.16 -1.73
N GLY A 23 -5.91 -5.50 -0.94
CA GLY A 23 -5.66 -5.23 0.46
C GLY A 23 -4.73 -4.04 0.70
N VAL A 24 -4.34 -3.86 1.96
CA VAL A 24 -3.46 -2.80 2.45
C VAL A 24 -2.47 -3.46 3.40
N VAL A 25 -1.19 -3.08 3.32
CA VAL A 25 -0.16 -3.51 4.28
C VAL A 25 0.42 -2.26 4.92
N ILE A 26 0.37 -2.19 6.25
CA ILE A 26 0.98 -1.10 7.01
C ILE A 26 2.46 -1.43 7.24
N LEU A 27 3.34 -0.51 6.83
CA LEU A 27 4.79 -0.63 7.00
C LEU A 27 5.28 0.51 7.89
N ASP A 28 6.25 0.22 8.75
CA ASP A 28 6.88 1.24 9.60
C ASP A 28 7.67 2.26 8.77
N GLU A 29 8.31 1.79 7.69
CA GLU A 29 9.11 2.62 6.78
C GLU A 29 9.04 2.13 5.33
N LEU A 30 9.05 3.09 4.40
CA LEU A 30 9.20 2.80 2.98
C LEU A 30 10.68 2.60 2.65
N PRO A 31 11.04 1.56 1.89
CA PRO A 31 12.41 1.40 1.43
C PRO A 31 12.70 2.44 0.34
N TYR A 32 13.85 3.10 0.44
CA TYR A 32 14.31 4.11 -0.52
C TYR A 32 15.64 3.71 -1.16
N THR A 33 15.86 4.16 -2.40
CA THR A 33 17.16 4.10 -3.07
C THR A 33 18.10 5.16 -2.48
N GLU A 34 19.39 5.08 -2.80
CA GLU A 34 20.38 6.13 -2.44
C GLU A 34 19.95 7.52 -2.93
N SER A 35 19.25 7.58 -4.07
CA SER A 35 18.64 8.78 -4.65
C SER A 35 17.28 9.16 -4.05
N LYS A 36 16.87 8.56 -2.92
CA LYS A 36 15.61 8.81 -2.17
C LYS A 36 14.31 8.52 -2.94
N LYS A 37 14.35 7.75 -4.02
CA LYS A 37 13.14 7.23 -4.70
C LYS A 37 12.67 5.95 -4.00
N ILE A 38 11.38 5.62 -4.05
CA ILE A 38 10.88 4.36 -3.46
C ILE A 38 11.55 3.17 -4.16
N ALA A 39 12.23 2.32 -3.39
CA ALA A 39 12.89 1.13 -3.87
C ALA A 39 11.86 0.00 -4.08
N LYS A 40 11.17 0.02 -5.23
CA LYS A 40 10.10 -0.95 -5.57
C LYS A 40 10.52 -2.42 -5.45
N LYS A 41 11.77 -2.76 -5.77
CA LYS A 41 12.29 -4.14 -5.65
C LYS A 41 12.32 -4.61 -4.20
N GLU A 42 12.79 -3.77 -3.30
CA GLU A 42 12.82 -4.08 -1.86
C GLU A 42 11.42 -4.05 -1.26
N LEU A 43 10.58 -3.10 -1.70
CA LEU A 43 9.18 -3.05 -1.28
C LEU A 43 8.44 -4.36 -1.61
N LYS A 44 8.61 -4.92 -2.82
CA LYS A 44 8.01 -6.20 -3.19
C LYS A 44 8.49 -7.39 -2.34
N LYS A 45 9.72 -7.35 -1.82
CA LYS A 45 10.23 -8.39 -0.91
C LYS A 45 9.66 -8.28 0.50
N ARG A 46 9.30 -7.05 0.93
CA ARG A 46 8.72 -6.77 2.25
C ARG A 46 7.22 -7.04 2.31
N ILE A 47 6.53 -7.05 1.18
CA ILE A 47 5.09 -7.33 1.10
C ILE A 47 4.87 -8.84 1.02
N PRO A 48 3.94 -9.42 1.81
CA PRO A 48 3.57 -10.82 1.69
C PRO A 48 3.00 -11.14 0.30
N SER A 49 3.24 -12.36 -0.18
CA SER A 49 2.59 -12.83 -1.41
C SER A 49 1.12 -13.15 -1.08
N PHE A 50 0.19 -12.46 -1.74
CA PHE A 50 -1.27 -12.68 -1.63
C PHE A 50 -1.76 -13.58 -2.76
#